data_AF-A0A6J1DK38-F1
#
_entry.id   AF-A0A6J1DK38-F1
#
_cell.length_a   1.000
_cell.length_b   1.000
_cell.length_c   1.000
_cell.angle_alpha   90.00
_cell.angle_beta   90.00
_cell.angle_gamma   90.00
#
_symmetry.space_group_name_H-M   'P 1'
#
loop_
_entity.id
_entity.type
_entity.pdbx_description
1 polymer ?
#
loop_
_entity_poly.entity_id
_entity_poly.type
_entity_poly.pdbx_seq_one_letter_code
_entity_poly.pdbx_strand_id
1 'polypeptide(L)'
;DGTIPSYHLHNLEHSNISITFFVFAAFCILLDRLRPKAYFELTQLVGAVAFGQELLLFHLHSADHMGPEAQYHLLLQLLVVLSLATTLLGIALPVSFLVAFVRSFTILFQGLWLMLMGFALWTRSFIPKGCFIHLEDGHEVVRCIGDASLHRAKALINIQFSWVLIALTILTLTFYLVVVKVYETPKAAEYFSLMTNEEEEEEKEAVARSSAYDLESQDKDKHGVSRSFIQMGQKLTDMSMER
;
A
#
# COMPACT_ATOMS: atom_id res chain seq x y z
N ASP A 1 13.16 -29.82 26.59
CA ASP A 1 12.23 -28.77 27.03
C ASP A 1 11.79 -27.86 25.89
N GLY A 2 12.48 -27.85 24.73
CA GLY A 2 12.05 -27.08 23.55
C GLY A 2 12.33 -25.58 23.69
N THR A 3 13.21 -25.21 24.61
CA THR A 3 13.56 -23.82 24.89
C THR A 3 14.47 -23.29 23.79
N ILE A 4 14.05 -22.20 23.15
CA ILE A 4 14.84 -21.48 22.17
C ILE A 4 15.77 -20.54 22.93
N PRO A 5 17.10 -20.59 22.73
CA PRO A 5 18.02 -19.64 23.34
C PRO A 5 17.62 -18.19 23.04
N SER A 6 17.73 -17.30 24.03
CA SER A 6 17.30 -15.89 23.93
C SER A 6 17.89 -15.15 22.71
N TYR A 7 19.14 -15.44 22.34
CA TYR A 7 19.78 -14.84 21.17
C TYR A 7 19.22 -15.31 19.81
N HIS A 8 18.51 -16.44 19.76
CA HIS A 8 17.83 -16.91 18.55
C HIS A 8 16.42 -16.33 18.40
N LEU A 9 15.79 -15.90 19.50
CA LEU A 9 14.44 -15.32 19.47
C LEU A 9 14.38 -14.05 18.62
N HIS A 10 15.37 -13.17 18.75
CA HIS A 10 15.47 -11.94 17.95
C HIS A 10 15.57 -12.23 16.44
N ASN A 11 16.39 -13.22 16.07
CA ASN A 11 16.55 -13.64 14.69
C ASN A 11 15.26 -14.21 14.11
N LEU A 12 14.47 -14.93 14.91
CA LEU A 12 13.17 -15.46 14.51
C LEU A 12 12.13 -14.35 14.35
N GLU A 13 12.10 -13.37 15.27
CA GLU A 13 11.24 -12.19 15.18
C GLU A 13 11.51 -11.40 13.90
N HIS A 14 12.79 -11.16 13.57
CA HIS A 14 13.18 -10.49 12.33
C HIS A 14 12.87 -11.33 11.09
N SER A 15 13.07 -12.65 11.16
CA SER A 15 12.76 -13.57 10.06
C SER A 15 11.26 -13.61 9.73
N ASN A 16 10.38 -13.38 10.71
CA ASN A 16 8.94 -13.34 10.48
C ASN A 16 8.50 -12.21 9.54
N ILE A 17 9.21 -11.07 9.51
CA ILE A 17 8.96 -10.00 8.53
C ILE A 17 9.18 -10.56 7.12
N SER A 18 10.34 -11.20 6.90
CA SER A 18 10.73 -11.76 5.62
C SER A 18 9.79 -12.90 5.17
N ILE A 19 9.39 -13.77 6.10
CA ILE A 19 8.42 -14.85 5.83
C ILE A 19 7.08 -14.28 5.37
N THR A 20 6.61 -13.19 5.99
CA THR A 20 5.32 -12.60 5.61
C THR A 20 5.36 -12.02 4.18
N PHE A 21 6.46 -11.36 3.79
CA PHE A 21 6.65 -10.91 2.41
C PHE A 21 6.86 -12.06 1.43
N PHE A 22 7.51 -13.14 1.84
CA PHE A 22 7.62 -14.35 1.02
C PHE A 22 6.25 -14.98 0.75
N VAL A 23 5.40 -15.07 1.77
CA VAL A 23 4.02 -15.53 1.64
C VAL A 23 3.25 -14.60 0.70
N PHE A 24 3.35 -13.28 0.87
CA PHE A 24 2.75 -12.31 -0.04
C PHE A 24 3.17 -12.54 -1.50
N ALA A 25 4.48 -12.68 -1.76
CA ALA A 25 4.99 -12.93 -3.11
C ALA A 25 4.49 -14.26 -3.70
N ALA A 26 4.46 -15.33 -2.91
CA ALA A 26 3.94 -16.62 -3.34
C ALA A 26 2.43 -16.54 -3.69
N PHE A 27 1.64 -15.83 -2.89
CA PHE A 27 0.22 -15.61 -3.16
C PHE A 27 -0.01 -14.69 -4.36
N CYS A 28 0.82 -13.67 -4.60
CA CYS A 28 0.74 -12.88 -5.83
C CYS A 28 0.88 -13.79 -7.07
N ILE A 29 1.91 -14.64 -7.09
CA ILE A 29 2.14 -15.58 -8.21
C ILE A 29 0.95 -16.56 -8.34
N LEU A 30 0.44 -17.09 -7.22
CA LEU A 30 -0.68 -18.03 -7.24
C LEU A 30 -1.97 -17.38 -7.75
N LEU A 31 -2.30 -16.19 -7.25
CA LEU A 31 -3.50 -15.44 -7.63
C LEU A 31 -3.43 -15.01 -9.10
N ASP A 32 -2.26 -14.59 -9.59
CA ASP A 32 -2.04 -14.26 -11.00
C ASP A 32 -2.25 -15.48 -11.93
N ARG A 33 -1.90 -16.68 -11.44
CA ARG A 33 -2.08 -17.94 -12.21
C ARG A 33 -3.52 -18.44 -12.18
N LEU A 34 -4.19 -18.34 -11.05
CA LEU A 34 -5.56 -18.84 -10.88
C LEU A 34 -6.62 -17.87 -11.40
N ARG A 35 -6.32 -16.56 -11.39
CA ARG A 35 -7.22 -15.45 -11.74
C ARG A 35 -8.65 -15.61 -11.20
N PRO A 36 -8.84 -15.82 -9.88
CA PRO A 36 -10.18 -15.78 -9.29
C PRO A 36 -10.80 -14.38 -9.51
N LYS A 37 -12.14 -14.28 -9.46
CA LYS A 37 -12.84 -13.00 -9.69
C LYS A 37 -12.33 -11.84 -8.82
N ALA A 38 -11.91 -12.13 -7.59
CA ALA A 38 -11.40 -11.16 -6.62
C ALA A 38 -9.87 -11.17 -6.47
N TYR A 39 -9.11 -11.55 -7.52
CA TYR A 39 -7.66 -11.73 -7.42
C TYR A 39 -6.93 -10.45 -7.00
N PHE A 40 -7.38 -9.28 -7.47
CA PHE A 40 -6.77 -8.00 -7.15
C PHE A 40 -6.98 -7.65 -5.67
N GLU A 41 -8.22 -7.73 -5.17
CA GLU A 41 -8.56 -7.42 -3.78
C GLU A 41 -7.86 -8.37 -2.82
N LEU A 42 -7.79 -9.66 -3.14
CA LEU A 42 -7.06 -10.65 -2.35
C LEU A 42 -5.56 -10.34 -2.32
N THR A 43 -4.98 -9.94 -3.45
CA THR A 43 -3.56 -9.55 -3.51
C THR A 43 -3.28 -8.33 -2.63
N GLN A 44 -4.13 -7.31 -2.71
CA GLN A 44 -4.02 -6.12 -1.86
C GLN A 44 -4.22 -6.45 -0.38
N LEU A 45 -5.14 -7.35 -0.04
CA LEU A 45 -5.37 -7.79 1.34
C LEU A 45 -4.13 -8.47 1.91
N VAL A 46 -3.53 -9.42 1.19
CA VAL A 46 -2.31 -10.09 1.65
C VAL A 46 -1.14 -9.10 1.75
N GLY A 47 -1.04 -8.14 0.82
CA GLY A 47 -0.06 -7.06 0.91
C GLY A 47 -0.26 -6.16 2.13
N ALA A 48 -1.51 -5.81 2.46
CA ALA A 48 -1.83 -5.02 3.64
C ALA A 48 -1.51 -5.79 4.94
N VAL A 49 -1.75 -7.10 4.98
CA VAL A 49 -1.32 -7.95 6.10
C VAL A 49 0.20 -7.96 6.22
N ALA A 50 0.94 -8.04 5.11
CA ALA A 50 2.40 -7.99 5.12
C ALA A 50 2.95 -6.67 5.67
N PHE A 51 2.46 -5.52 5.18
CA PHE A 51 2.85 -4.22 5.73
C PHE A 51 2.39 -4.01 7.17
N GLY A 52 1.21 -4.54 7.55
CA GLY A 52 0.73 -4.49 8.93
C GLY A 52 1.63 -5.27 9.88
N GLN A 53 2.06 -6.48 9.47
CA GLN A 53 2.99 -7.30 10.24
C GLN A 53 4.38 -6.65 10.32
N GLU A 54 4.88 -6.09 9.22
CA GLU A 54 6.12 -5.34 9.19
C GLU A 54 6.08 -4.14 10.15
N LEU A 55 5.00 -3.35 10.11
CA LEU A 55 4.80 -2.21 11.00
C LEU A 55 4.79 -2.65 12.47
N LEU A 56 4.05 -3.71 12.79
CA LEU A 56 3.97 -4.25 14.15
C LEU A 56 5.36 -4.65 14.66
N LEU A 57 6.09 -5.42 13.88
CA LEU A 57 7.41 -5.92 14.29
C LEU A 57 8.44 -4.80 14.37
N PHE A 58 8.45 -3.84 13.44
CA PHE A 58 9.32 -2.67 13.57
C PHE A 58 8.93 -1.74 14.72
N HIS A 59 7.64 -1.64 15.06
CA HIS A 59 7.21 -0.85 16.21
C HIS A 59 7.71 -1.45 17.51
N LEU A 60 7.51 -2.75 17.71
CA LEU A 60 8.02 -3.47 18.88
C LEU A 60 9.55 -3.43 18.93
N HIS A 61 10.22 -3.73 17.83
CA HIS A 61 11.68 -3.69 17.75
C HIS A 61 12.26 -2.29 18.00
N SER A 62 11.64 -1.24 17.47
CA SER A 62 12.09 0.13 17.68
C SER A 62 11.85 0.62 19.10
N ALA A 63 10.88 0.05 19.83
CA ALA A 63 10.66 0.37 21.23
C ALA A 63 11.81 -0.15 22.12
N ASP A 64 12.50 -1.19 21.68
CA ASP A 64 13.67 -1.76 22.38
C ASP A 64 14.95 -0.94 22.15
N HIS A 65 14.98 -0.10 21.11
CA HIS A 65 16.14 0.74 20.78
C HIS A 65 16.05 2.14 21.40
N MET A 66 17.16 2.59 21.99
CA MET A 66 17.30 3.94 22.53
C MET A 66 18.51 4.63 21.90
N GLY A 67 18.27 5.64 21.05
CA GLY A 67 19.36 6.40 20.43
C GLY A 67 19.10 6.87 19.00
N PRO A 68 20.15 6.96 18.16
CA PRO A 68 20.05 7.26 16.73
C PRO A 68 19.33 6.18 15.92
N GLU A 69 19.53 4.90 16.26
CA GLU A 69 18.89 3.75 15.61
C GLU A 69 17.35 3.83 15.69
N ALA A 70 16.82 4.16 16.87
CA ALA A 70 15.40 4.39 17.06
C ALA A 70 14.84 5.50 16.14
N GLN A 71 15.64 6.54 15.86
CA GLN A 71 15.22 7.61 14.94
C GLN A 71 15.14 7.11 13.48
N TYR A 72 16.06 6.24 13.05
CA TYR A 72 16.00 5.61 11.73
C TYR A 72 14.76 4.72 11.60
N HIS A 73 14.49 3.89 12.60
CA HIS A 73 13.32 3.00 12.60
C HIS A 73 11.99 3.77 12.68
N LEU A 74 11.92 4.87 13.41
CA LEU A 74 10.73 5.72 13.44
C LEU A 74 10.40 6.26 12.04
N LEU A 75 11.40 6.74 11.30
CA LEU A 75 11.22 7.23 9.93
C LEU A 75 10.88 6.09 8.95
N LEU A 76 11.43 4.89 9.17
CA LEU A 76 11.05 3.69 8.42
C LEU A 76 9.58 3.32 8.66
N GLN A 77 9.12 3.31 9.92
CA GLN A 77 7.72 3.04 10.26
C GLN A 77 6.76 4.02 9.57
N LEU A 78 7.13 5.30 9.45
CA LEU A 78 6.34 6.28 8.70
C LEU A 78 6.16 5.85 7.23
N LEU A 79 7.21 5.36 6.56
CA LEU A 79 7.12 4.86 5.19
C LEU A 79 6.24 3.61 5.10
N VAL A 80 6.38 2.68 6.06
CA VAL A 80 5.54 1.47 6.12
C VAL A 80 4.07 1.83 6.33
N VAL A 81 3.74 2.80 7.19
CA VAL A 81 2.37 3.30 7.37
C VAL A 81 1.81 3.86 6.06
N LEU A 82 2.60 4.63 5.31
CA LEU A 82 2.19 5.15 4.00
C LEU A 82 1.95 4.01 2.98
N SER A 83 2.84 3.01 2.95
CA SER A 83 2.68 1.82 2.11
C SER A 83 1.42 1.02 2.47
N LEU A 84 1.15 0.83 3.77
CA LEU A 84 -0.06 0.17 4.27
C LEU A 84 -1.32 0.97 3.89
N ALA A 85 -1.33 2.28 4.15
CA ALA A 85 -2.47 3.14 3.87
C ALA A 85 -2.81 3.17 2.37
N THR A 86 -1.80 3.29 1.51
CA THR A 86 -2.00 3.27 0.05
C THR A 86 -2.39 1.88 -0.46
N THR A 87 -1.94 0.80 0.17
CA THR A 87 -2.38 -0.57 -0.14
C THR A 87 -3.86 -0.77 0.20
N LEU A 88 -4.30 -0.32 1.39
CA LEU A 88 -5.71 -0.35 1.79
C LEU A 88 -6.57 0.55 0.90
N LEU A 89 -6.08 1.75 0.56
CA LEU A 89 -6.77 2.64 -0.37
C LEU A 89 -6.87 2.03 -1.77
N GLY A 90 -5.88 1.23 -2.18
CA GLY A 90 -5.91 0.48 -3.43
C GLY A 90 -7.04 -0.55 -3.50
N ILE A 91 -7.51 -1.07 -2.36
CA ILE A 91 -8.70 -1.95 -2.31
C ILE A 91 -9.96 -1.14 -2.64
N ALA A 92 -10.08 0.06 -2.08
CA ALA A 92 -11.24 0.93 -2.30
C ALA A 92 -11.22 1.62 -3.68
N LEU A 93 -10.03 1.92 -4.21
CA LEU A 93 -9.79 2.67 -5.45
C LEU A 93 -8.85 1.89 -6.40
N PRO A 94 -9.26 0.73 -6.94
CA PRO A 94 -8.40 -0.18 -7.70
C PRO A 94 -7.83 0.42 -8.99
N VAL A 95 -8.55 1.35 -9.62
CA VAL A 95 -8.19 1.96 -10.92
C VAL A 95 -7.31 3.21 -10.76
N SER A 96 -7.03 3.65 -9.52
CA SER A 96 -6.29 4.89 -9.30
C SER A 96 -4.79 4.72 -9.53
N PHE A 97 -4.30 5.24 -10.66
CA PHE A 97 -2.87 5.33 -10.96
C PHE A 97 -2.09 6.02 -9.83
N LEU A 98 -2.63 7.12 -9.28
CA LEU A 98 -1.95 7.87 -8.24
C LEU A 98 -1.74 7.03 -6.97
N VAL A 99 -2.73 6.24 -6.57
CA VAL A 99 -2.62 5.34 -5.41
C VAL A 99 -1.54 4.29 -5.65
N ALA A 100 -1.54 3.67 -6.83
CA ALA A 100 -0.52 2.70 -7.22
C ALA A 100 0.88 3.33 -7.27
N PHE A 101 1.00 4.53 -7.83
CA PHE A 101 2.26 5.27 -7.96
C PHE A 101 2.83 5.66 -6.60
N VAL A 102 2.03 6.24 -5.71
CA VAL A 102 2.48 6.60 -4.35
C VAL A 102 2.90 5.35 -3.58
N ARG A 103 2.14 4.25 -3.67
CA ARG A 103 2.53 2.97 -3.05
C ARG A 103 3.88 2.47 -3.56
N SER A 104 4.09 2.46 -4.88
CA SER A 104 5.38 2.05 -5.46
C SER A 104 6.52 2.98 -5.03
N PHE A 105 6.27 4.29 -4.97
CA PHE A 105 7.22 5.28 -4.48
C PHE A 105 7.64 5.01 -3.03
N THR A 106 6.66 4.75 -2.14
CA THR A 106 6.92 4.52 -0.71
C THR A 106 7.66 3.21 -0.47
N ILE A 107 7.30 2.13 -1.19
CA ILE A 107 8.02 0.85 -1.12
C ILE A 107 9.46 0.99 -1.60
N LEU A 108 9.70 1.71 -2.71
CA LEU A 108 11.04 1.99 -3.18
C LEU A 108 11.86 2.77 -2.14
N PHE A 109 11.25 3.78 -1.52
CA PHE A 109 11.91 4.57 -0.48
C PHE A 109 12.21 3.72 0.75
N GLN A 110 11.31 2.85 1.17
CA GLN A 110 11.52 1.93 2.29
C GLN A 110 12.77 1.06 2.07
N GLY A 111 12.91 0.46 0.89
CA GLY A 111 14.09 -0.35 0.54
C GLY A 111 15.38 0.47 0.52
N LEU A 112 15.36 1.68 -0.06
CA LEU A 112 16.51 2.58 -0.06
C LEU A 112 16.89 3.02 1.36
N TRP A 113 15.90 3.33 2.19
CA TRP A 113 16.11 3.76 3.57
C TRP A 113 16.72 2.65 4.43
N LEU A 114 16.27 1.40 4.27
CA LEU A 114 16.89 0.23 4.93
C LEU A 114 18.37 0.09 4.56
N MET A 115 18.72 0.21 3.28
CA MET A 115 20.11 0.16 2.82
C MET A 115 20.95 1.29 3.42
N LEU A 116 20.43 2.52 3.39
CA LEU A 116 21.11 3.69 3.94
C LEU A 116 21.33 3.58 5.45
N MET A 117 20.31 3.13 6.20
CA MET A 117 20.40 2.85 7.62
C MET A 117 21.50 1.80 7.91
N GLY A 118 21.55 0.73 7.12
CA GLY A 118 22.59 -0.30 7.20
C GLY A 118 24.00 0.28 7.05
N PHE A 119 24.23 1.12 6.04
CA PHE A 119 25.52 1.78 5.88
C PHE A 119 25.83 2.78 7.00
N ALA A 120 24.85 3.57 7.43
CA ALA A 120 25.05 4.65 8.39
C ALA A 120 25.35 4.15 9.81
N LEU A 121 24.73 3.04 10.23
CA LEU A 121 24.90 2.49 11.58
C LEU A 121 26.10 1.55 11.69
N TRP A 122 26.43 0.79 10.65
CA TRP A 122 27.50 -0.23 10.69
C TRP A 122 28.82 0.19 10.03
N THR A 123 28.90 1.38 9.42
CA THR A 123 30.17 1.90 8.88
C THR A 123 30.71 3.02 9.77
N ARG A 124 31.88 2.80 10.39
CA ARG A 124 32.48 3.76 11.33
C ARG A 124 32.62 5.19 10.80
N SER A 125 32.89 5.36 9.51
CA SER A 125 33.05 6.68 8.89
C SER A 125 31.76 7.50 8.79
N PHE A 126 30.59 6.85 8.86
CA PHE A 126 29.28 7.50 8.77
C PHE A 126 28.63 7.77 10.14
N ILE A 127 29.25 7.33 11.24
CA ILE A 127 28.73 7.55 12.58
C ILE A 127 28.83 9.03 12.98
N PRO A 128 27.75 9.66 13.49
CA PRO A 128 27.78 11.05 13.93
C PRO A 128 28.83 11.31 15.02
N LYS A 129 29.42 12.51 15.00
CA LYS A 129 30.40 12.93 16.01
C LYS A 129 29.81 12.86 17.42
N GLY A 130 30.50 12.16 18.31
CA GLY A 130 30.05 11.94 19.69
C GLY A 130 29.18 10.69 19.87
N CYS A 131 28.99 9.91 18.81
CA CYS A 131 28.38 8.58 18.86
C CYS A 131 29.39 7.49 18.48
N PHE A 132 29.18 6.27 18.97
CA PHE A 132 30.11 5.16 18.86
C PHE A 132 29.35 3.83 18.92
N ILE A 133 29.93 2.79 18.30
CA ILE A 133 29.40 1.43 18.37
C ILE A 133 29.73 0.87 19.76
N HIS A 134 28.71 0.35 20.43
CA HIS A 134 28.79 -0.30 21.72
C HIS A 134 28.21 -1.72 21.59
N LEU A 135 28.84 -2.71 22.23
CA LEU A 135 28.33 -4.07 22.23
C LEU A 135 27.45 -4.26 23.47
N GLU A 136 26.16 -4.49 23.28
CA GLU A 136 25.17 -4.65 24.34
C GLU A 136 24.38 -5.94 24.07
N ASP A 137 24.30 -6.84 25.06
CA ASP A 137 23.62 -8.14 24.95
C ASP A 137 23.94 -8.95 23.67
N GLY A 138 25.21 -8.88 23.23
CA GLY A 138 25.70 -9.59 22.04
C GLY A 138 25.40 -8.90 20.70
N HIS A 139 24.85 -7.68 20.70
CA HIS A 139 24.52 -6.90 19.50
C HIS A 139 25.28 -5.57 19.48
N GLU A 140 25.71 -5.15 18.29
CA GLU A 140 26.35 -3.84 18.08
C GLU A 140 25.28 -2.76 17.94
N VAL A 141 25.24 -1.81 18.88
CA VAL A 141 24.30 -0.69 18.91
C VAL A 141 25.05 0.64 18.93
N VAL A 142 24.49 1.67 18.29
CA VAL A 142 25.12 3.01 18.27
C VAL A 142 24.61 3.85 19.44
N ARG A 143 25.51 4.19 20.38
CA ARG A 143 25.22 5.07 21.54
C ARG A 143 25.95 6.40 21.42
N CYS A 144 25.46 7.44 22.08
CA CYS A 144 26.06 8.77 22.08
C CYS A 144 26.39 9.22 23.51
N ILE A 145 27.47 10.01 23.69
CA ILE A 145 28.01 10.36 25.03
C ILE A 145 27.04 11.23 25.85
N GLY A 146 26.20 12.03 25.19
CA GLY A 146 25.20 12.84 25.88
C GLY A 146 24.14 13.46 24.96
N ASP A 147 23.18 14.17 25.54
CA ASP A 147 22.00 14.67 24.84
C ASP A 147 22.33 15.58 23.66
N ALA A 148 23.34 16.45 23.79
CA ALA A 148 23.77 17.31 22.69
C ALA A 148 24.23 16.52 21.45
N SER A 149 24.99 15.45 21.65
CA SER A 149 25.42 14.56 20.55
C SER A 149 24.26 13.74 19.99
N LEU A 150 23.33 13.30 20.84
CA LEU A 150 22.13 12.59 20.42
C LEU A 150 21.20 13.48 19.58
N HIS A 151 20.93 14.71 20.02
CA HIS A 151 20.14 15.69 19.28
C HIS A 151 20.77 15.99 17.92
N ARG A 152 22.09 16.17 17.88
CA ARG A 152 22.84 16.35 16.63
C ARG A 152 22.68 15.15 15.70
N ALA A 153 22.82 13.93 16.22
CA ALA A 153 22.64 12.70 15.43
C ALA A 153 21.22 12.63 14.84
N LYS A 154 20.18 12.84 15.66
CA LYS A 154 18.78 12.85 15.20
C LYS A 154 18.52 13.92 14.13
N ALA A 155 19.09 15.12 14.31
CA ALA A 155 18.96 16.19 13.31
C ALA A 155 19.61 15.80 11.97
N LEU A 156 20.80 15.18 11.99
CA LEU A 156 21.47 14.70 10.78
C LEU A 156 20.64 13.60 10.07
N ILE A 157 20.05 12.68 10.83
CA ILE A 157 19.17 11.62 10.29
C ILE A 157 17.96 12.24 9.60
N ASN A 158 17.32 13.23 10.22
CA ASN A 158 16.15 13.93 9.63
C ASN A 158 16.51 14.70 8.35
N ILE A 159 17.68 15.34 8.34
CA ILE A 159 18.20 16.02 7.14
C ILE A 159 18.47 14.99 6.03
N GLN A 160 19.11 13.86 6.36
CA GLN A 160 19.37 12.79 5.40
C GLN A 160 18.06 12.25 4.81
N PHE A 161 17.06 11.96 5.64
CA PHE A 161 15.75 11.51 5.20
C PHE A 161 15.09 12.51 4.25
N SER A 162 15.14 13.81 4.60
CA SER A 162 14.57 14.89 3.80
C SER A 162 15.26 15.03 2.43
N TRP A 163 16.59 14.92 2.39
CA TRP A 163 17.35 14.97 1.14
C TRP A 163 17.07 13.77 0.24
N VAL A 164 16.99 12.56 0.82
CA VAL A 164 16.65 11.35 0.07
C VAL A 164 15.22 11.43 -0.47
N LEU A 165 14.27 11.93 0.31
CA LEU A 165 12.89 12.15 -0.13
C LEU A 165 12.85 13.10 -1.34
N ILE A 166 13.50 14.27 -1.24
CA ILE A 166 13.55 15.25 -2.33
C ILE A 166 14.19 14.63 -3.59
N ALA A 167 15.33 13.96 -3.44
CA ALA A 167 16.04 13.34 -4.55
C ALA A 167 15.19 12.25 -5.22
N LEU A 168 14.54 11.40 -4.42
CA LEU A 168 13.70 10.33 -4.92
C LEU A 168 12.46 10.89 -5.63
N THR A 169 11.82 11.94 -5.10
CA THR A 169 10.69 12.61 -5.76
C THR A 169 11.09 13.20 -7.11
N ILE A 170 12.23 13.89 -7.19
CA ILE A 170 12.74 14.41 -8.47
C ILE A 170 12.98 13.25 -9.44
N LEU A 171 13.62 12.16 -8.98
CA LEU A 171 13.93 11.00 -9.80
C LEU A 171 12.66 10.31 -10.33
N THR A 172 11.67 10.03 -9.49
CA THR A 172 10.46 9.32 -9.90
C THR A 172 9.55 10.16 -10.78
N LEU A 173 9.42 11.47 -10.53
CA LEU A 173 8.67 12.37 -11.40
C LEU A 173 9.36 12.54 -12.75
N THR A 174 10.68 12.70 -12.77
CA THR A 174 11.45 12.80 -14.03
C THR A 174 11.35 11.50 -14.81
N PHE A 175 11.50 10.35 -14.16
CA PHE A 175 11.34 9.03 -14.77
C PHE A 175 9.95 8.86 -15.38
N TYR A 176 8.90 9.22 -14.64
CA TYR A 176 7.53 9.18 -15.15
C TYR A 176 7.35 10.06 -16.40
N LEU A 177 7.82 11.32 -16.37
CA LEU A 177 7.71 12.22 -17.52
C LEU A 177 8.49 11.72 -18.74
N VAL A 178 9.65 11.09 -18.53
CA VAL A 178 10.43 10.47 -19.61
C VAL A 178 9.68 9.28 -20.20
N VAL A 179 9.13 8.39 -19.38
CA VAL A 179 8.30 7.25 -19.82
C VAL A 179 7.13 7.78 -20.65
N VAL A 180 6.36 8.73 -20.12
CA VAL A 180 5.24 9.35 -20.84
C VAL A 180 5.71 9.91 -22.19
N LYS A 181 6.79 10.69 -22.25
CA LYS A 181 7.29 11.25 -23.52
C LYS A 181 7.79 10.21 -24.51
N VAL A 182 8.38 9.11 -24.04
CA VAL A 182 8.86 8.03 -24.92
C VAL A 182 7.68 7.25 -25.50
N TYR A 183 6.70 6.90 -24.66
CA TYR A 183 5.57 6.07 -25.07
C TYR A 183 4.44 6.87 -25.76
N GLU A 184 4.25 8.16 -25.47
CA GLU A 184 3.29 9.05 -26.16
C GLU A 184 3.71 9.46 -27.58
N THR A 185 4.86 9.01 -28.08
CA THR A 185 5.14 9.06 -29.53
C THR A 185 4.14 8.14 -30.28
N PRO A 186 3.79 8.40 -31.56
CA PRO A 186 2.43 8.24 -32.14
C PRO A 186 1.75 6.85 -32.12
N LYS A 187 2.38 5.82 -31.54
CA LYS A 187 1.77 4.51 -31.28
C LYS A 187 0.87 4.48 -30.04
N ALA A 188 1.04 5.38 -29.05
CA ALA A 188 0.17 5.41 -27.86
C ALA A 188 -1.29 5.80 -28.16
N ALA A 189 -1.55 6.56 -29.22
CA ALA A 189 -2.92 6.87 -29.65
C ALA A 189 -3.68 5.59 -30.06
N GLU A 190 -2.97 4.59 -30.59
CA GLU A 190 -3.53 3.30 -31.01
C GLU A 190 -3.82 2.39 -29.81
N TYR A 191 -2.92 2.36 -28.81
CA TYR A 191 -3.13 1.58 -27.57
C TYR A 191 -4.18 2.19 -26.65
N PHE A 192 -4.22 3.51 -26.51
CA PHE A 192 -5.25 4.19 -25.73
C PHE A 192 -6.63 3.95 -26.36
N SER A 193 -6.75 4.04 -27.69
CA SER A 193 -7.98 3.68 -28.39
C SER A 193 -8.42 2.24 -28.15
N LEU A 194 -7.48 1.27 -28.14
CA LEU A 194 -7.80 -0.14 -27.89
C LEU A 194 -8.29 -0.37 -26.46
N MET A 195 -7.61 0.21 -25.46
CA MET A 195 -7.99 0.05 -24.06
C MET A 195 -9.33 0.73 -23.74
N THR A 196 -9.59 1.90 -24.34
CA THR A 196 -10.89 2.59 -24.20
C THR A 196 -12.01 1.78 -24.86
N ASN A 197 -11.74 1.12 -25.99
CA ASN A 197 -12.72 0.26 -26.66
C ASN A 197 -13.00 -1.03 -25.87
N GLU A 198 -11.98 -1.66 -25.29
CA GLU A 198 -12.15 -2.86 -24.44
C GLU A 198 -12.94 -2.54 -23.17
N GLU A 199 -12.64 -1.42 -22.49
CA GLU A 199 -13.40 -0.97 -21.31
C GLU A 199 -14.86 -0.61 -21.65
N GLU A 200 -15.10 0.06 -22.79
CA GLU A 200 -16.46 0.36 -23.26
C GLU A 200 -17.24 -0.90 -23.67
N GLU A 201 -16.57 -1.91 -24.25
CA GLU A 201 -17.20 -3.18 -24.62
C GLU A 201 -17.56 -4.00 -23.37
N GLU A 202 -16.68 -4.06 -22.37
CA GLU A 202 -16.96 -4.72 -21.08
C GLU A 202 -18.12 -4.03 -20.33
N GLU A 203 -18.20 -2.69 -20.37
CA GLU A 203 -19.30 -1.94 -19.77
C GLU A 203 -20.63 -2.18 -20.52
N LYS A 204 -20.63 -2.18 -21.85
CA LYS A 204 -21.81 -2.49 -22.68
C LYS A 204 -22.29 -3.93 -22.45
N GLU A 205 -21.39 -4.90 -22.32
CA GLU A 205 -21.74 -6.27 -22.00
C GLU A 205 -22.30 -6.42 -20.58
N ALA A 206 -21.76 -5.71 -19.59
CA ALA A 206 -22.28 -5.71 -18.23
C ALA A 206 -23.69 -5.11 -18.15
N VAL A 207 -23.94 -4.01 -18.87
CA VAL A 207 -25.25 -3.36 -18.97
C VAL A 207 -26.26 -4.24 -19.73
N ALA A 208 -25.87 -4.87 -20.83
CA ALA A 208 -26.72 -5.80 -21.57
C ALA A 208 -27.09 -7.03 -20.73
N ARG A 209 -26.15 -7.55 -19.94
CA ARG A 209 -26.39 -8.66 -19.01
C ARG A 209 -27.37 -8.26 -17.91
N SER A 210 -27.22 -7.06 -17.33
CA SER A 210 -28.17 -6.51 -16.35
C SER A 210 -29.57 -6.33 -16.93
N SER A 211 -29.68 -5.79 -18.15
CA SER A 211 -30.97 -5.62 -18.82
C SER A 211 -31.65 -6.94 -19.19
N ALA A 212 -30.89 -8.00 -19.48
CA ALA A 212 -31.44 -9.34 -19.72
C ALA A 212 -32.00 -9.96 -18.43
N TYR A 213 -31.35 -9.75 -17.28
CA TYR A 213 -31.85 -10.18 -15.97
C TYR A 213 -33.16 -9.46 -15.59
N ASP A 214 -33.31 -8.17 -15.90
CA ASP A 214 -34.55 -7.42 -15.66
C ASP A 214 -35.71 -7.85 -16.58
N LEU A 215 -35.42 -8.24 -17.83
CA LEU A 215 -36.41 -8.76 -18.76
C LEU A 215 -36.87 -10.18 -18.39
N GLU A 216 -35.97 -11.06 -17.94
CA GLU A 216 -36.34 -12.40 -17.42
C GLU A 216 -37.11 -12.33 -16.09
N SER A 217 -36.96 -11.25 -15.32
CA SER A 217 -37.75 -10.98 -14.11
C SER A 217 -39.19 -10.58 -14.42
N GLN A 218 -39.47 -9.95 -15.57
CA GLN A 218 -40.84 -9.56 -15.95
C GLN A 218 -41.61 -10.68 -16.65
N ASP A 219 -40.94 -11.64 -17.28
CA ASP A 219 -41.62 -12.75 -17.98
C ASP A 219 -42.07 -13.88 -17.04
N LYS A 220 -41.54 -13.93 -15.82
CA LYS A 220 -41.94 -14.92 -14.80
C LYS A 220 -43.23 -14.59 -14.04
N ASP A 221 -43.81 -13.40 -14.24
CA ASP A 221 -45.01 -12.96 -13.50
C ASP A 221 -46.31 -12.99 -14.33
N LYS A 222 -46.31 -13.66 -15.49
CA LYS A 222 -47.51 -13.87 -16.31
C LYS A 222 -47.89 -15.33 -16.47
N HIS A 223 -48.11 -16.06 -15.37
CA HIS A 223 -48.98 -17.24 -15.35
C HIS A 223 -49.49 -17.52 -13.92
N GLY A 224 -50.72 -17.10 -13.58
CA GLY A 224 -51.35 -17.50 -12.31
C GLY A 224 -52.45 -16.61 -11.71
N VAL A 225 -53.58 -16.44 -12.42
CA VAL A 225 -54.97 -16.36 -11.90
C VAL A 225 -55.29 -15.52 -10.64
N SER A 226 -55.92 -14.36 -10.89
CA SER A 226 -57.25 -13.88 -10.46
C SER A 226 -57.73 -13.85 -8.98
N ARG A 227 -58.36 -12.68 -8.67
CA ARG A 227 -59.35 -12.29 -7.63
C ARG A 227 -58.73 -11.71 -6.34
N SER A 228 -59.08 -10.51 -5.87
CA SER A 228 -60.42 -9.95 -5.69
C SER A 228 -60.39 -8.49 -5.17
N PHE A 229 -61.27 -7.61 -5.69
CA PHE A 229 -62.04 -6.52 -5.01
C PHE A 229 -61.26 -5.38 -4.29
N ILE A 230 -61.57 -4.07 -4.34
CA ILE A 230 -62.68 -3.24 -4.85
C ILE A 230 -62.14 -1.79 -5.06
N GLN A 231 -62.47 -1.22 -6.22
CA GLN A 231 -62.91 0.15 -6.54
C GLN A 231 -62.94 1.24 -5.43
N MET A 232 -62.34 2.41 -5.68
CA MET A 232 -63.06 3.70 -5.78
C MET A 232 -62.13 4.80 -6.32
N GLY A 233 -62.49 5.41 -7.44
CA GLY A 233 -61.75 6.53 -8.02
C GLY A 233 -62.19 7.88 -7.46
N GLN A 234 -61.34 8.90 -7.60
CA GLN A 234 -61.75 10.14 -8.25
C GLN A 234 -60.56 11.01 -8.63
N LYS A 235 -60.69 11.53 -9.85
CA LYS A 235 -59.91 12.53 -10.56
C LYS A 235 -60.08 13.89 -9.88
N LEU A 236 -58.98 14.62 -9.62
CA LEU A 236 -59.00 16.08 -9.57
C LEU A 236 -57.60 16.65 -9.83
N THR A 237 -57.46 17.22 -11.03
CA THR A 237 -56.56 18.34 -11.34
C THR A 237 -56.98 19.57 -10.54
N ASP A 238 -56.04 20.35 -10.01
CA ASP A 238 -55.70 21.73 -10.44
C ASP A 238 -54.96 22.50 -9.34
N MET A 239 -54.19 23.50 -9.78
CA MET A 239 -53.31 24.40 -9.04
C MET A 239 -54.04 25.37 -8.08
N SER A 240 -53.39 25.81 -7.00
CA SER A 240 -53.17 27.24 -6.65
C SER A 240 -52.61 27.48 -5.23
N MET A 241 -51.55 28.30 -5.16
CA MET A 241 -51.26 29.44 -4.27
C MET A 241 -51.43 29.40 -2.73
N GLU A 242 -50.38 29.94 -2.07
CA GLU A 242 -50.32 30.71 -0.81
C GLU A 242 -50.80 29.99 0.47
N ARG A 243 -50.04 29.95 1.56
CA ARG A 243 -49.34 31.05 2.25
C ARG A 243 -48.34 30.47 3.27
#